data_AF-A0A3M1QIS7-F1
#
_entry.id   AF-A0A3M1QIS7-F1
#
_cell.length_a   1.000
_cell.length_b   1.000
_cell.length_c   1.000
_cell.angle_alpha   90.00
_cell.angle_beta   90.00
_cell.angle_gamma   90.00
#
_symmetry.space_group_name_H-M   'P 1'
#
loop_
_entity.id
_entity.type
_entity.pdbx_description
1 polymer ?
#
loop_
_entity_poly.entity_id
_entity_poly.type
_entity_poly.pdbx_seq_one_letter_code
_entity_poly.pdbx_strand_id
1 'polypeptide(L)'
;MSKKLLIIFSSVVLLLVFALPASVLAMPQDADALNVLFSDPGVVDSASLVRNANGLSMNIKASGLTPGNAVTVWWIIDNNPNDAIFFDGICNAAGHIVGNSGKYNAGSHLGLNEPSEDFCMSTIVEGGPALTNPLGATVILVVQEHGPHLTGQDLISQFNYPGDPLGNCNPDCIDVGDALFLAP
;
A
#
# COMPACT_ATOMS: atom_id res chain seq x y z
N MET A 1 -26.10 -0.10 -80.67
CA MET A 1 -25.75 1.32 -80.38
C MET A 1 -26.72 1.78 -79.30
N SER A 2 -26.37 2.20 -78.08
CA SER A 2 -25.13 2.71 -77.49
C SER A 2 -25.08 2.33 -75.99
N LYS A 3 -23.88 2.35 -75.40
CA LYS A 3 -23.60 2.18 -73.97
C LYS A 3 -24.14 3.38 -73.17
N LYS A 4 -24.61 3.19 -71.92
CA LYS A 4 -24.23 3.99 -70.73
C LYS A 4 -25.00 3.58 -69.45
N LEU A 5 -24.21 3.16 -68.45
CA LEU A 5 -24.19 3.62 -67.06
C LEU A 5 -25.44 3.37 -66.17
N LEU A 6 -25.35 2.42 -65.21
CA LEU A 6 -26.11 2.51 -63.95
C LEU A 6 -25.50 1.66 -62.80
N ILE A 7 -24.84 2.37 -61.88
CA ILE A 7 -24.83 2.23 -60.41
C ILE A 7 -24.43 0.87 -59.79
N ILE A 8 -23.17 0.80 -59.30
CA ILE A 8 -22.74 -0.12 -58.22
C ILE A 8 -22.58 0.74 -56.96
N PHE A 9 -23.57 0.73 -56.08
CA PHE A 9 -23.50 1.34 -54.73
C PHE A 9 -24.35 0.51 -53.78
N SER A 10 -23.85 -0.64 -53.37
CA SER A 10 -24.38 -1.38 -52.22
C SER A 10 -23.36 -2.44 -51.87
N SER A 11 -22.67 -2.30 -50.72
CA SER A 11 -22.11 -3.40 -49.89
C SER A 11 -20.94 -3.00 -48.95
N VAL A 12 -20.48 -1.72 -48.88
CA VAL A 12 -19.26 -1.40 -48.09
C VAL A 12 -19.50 -0.61 -46.78
N VAL A 13 -20.75 -0.45 -46.31
CA VAL A 13 -21.03 0.39 -45.12
C VAL A 13 -21.75 -0.38 -44.01
N LEU A 14 -21.27 -1.57 -43.63
CA LEU A 14 -21.76 -2.23 -42.41
C LEU A 14 -20.74 -3.16 -41.73
N LEU A 15 -19.52 -2.70 -41.52
CA LEU A 15 -18.55 -3.39 -40.65
C LEU A 15 -17.58 -2.41 -39.95
N LEU A 16 -18.15 -1.34 -39.38
CA LEU A 16 -17.45 -0.47 -38.40
C LEU A 16 -18.29 -0.40 -37.12
N VAL A 17 -18.62 -1.55 -36.55
CA VAL A 17 -19.05 -1.64 -35.15
C VAL A 17 -17.79 -1.58 -34.30
N PHE A 18 -17.41 -0.36 -33.92
CA PHE A 18 -16.77 0.02 -32.66
C PHE A 18 -16.03 -1.10 -31.89
N ALA A 19 -14.87 -1.51 -32.39
CA ALA A 19 -13.79 -1.95 -31.51
C ALA A 19 -12.98 -0.71 -31.13
N LEU A 20 -13.57 0.17 -30.30
CA LEU A 20 -12.73 1.10 -29.55
C LEU A 20 -11.99 0.24 -28.54
N PRO A 21 -10.64 0.20 -28.54
CA PRO A 21 -9.97 -0.17 -27.31
C PRO A 21 -10.47 0.84 -26.28
N ALA A 22 -11.10 0.35 -25.21
CA ALA A 22 -11.19 1.13 -23.99
C ALA A 22 -9.74 1.36 -23.57
N SER A 23 -9.15 2.46 -24.05
CA SER A 23 -7.97 3.02 -23.43
C SER A 23 -8.43 3.35 -22.02
N VAL A 24 -8.18 2.44 -21.09
CA VAL A 24 -8.10 2.79 -19.67
C VAL A 24 -7.15 3.97 -19.67
N LEU A 25 -7.67 5.18 -19.47
CA LEU A 25 -6.83 6.31 -19.17
C LEU A 25 -6.12 5.89 -17.90
N ALA A 26 -4.84 5.55 -18.02
CA ALA A 26 -4.01 5.31 -16.85
C ALA A 26 -4.18 6.55 -15.98
N MET A 27 -4.74 6.37 -14.78
CA MET A 27 -4.81 7.44 -13.81
C MET A 27 -3.37 7.92 -13.57
N PRO A 28 -3.15 9.22 -13.34
CA PRO A 28 -1.82 9.70 -12.98
C PRO A 28 -1.31 8.87 -11.80
N GLN A 29 -0.15 8.24 -12.01
CA GLN A 29 0.56 7.45 -11.02
C GLN A 29 1.87 8.17 -10.73
N ASP A 30 1.99 8.68 -9.51
CA ASP A 30 3.29 9.12 -9.00
C ASP A 30 3.93 7.91 -8.31
N ALA A 31 5.05 7.47 -8.86
CA ALA A 31 5.84 6.37 -8.31
C ALA A 31 7.02 6.98 -7.54
N ASP A 32 6.92 7.00 -6.22
CA ASP A 32 8.02 7.38 -5.34
C ASP A 32 8.90 6.17 -5.08
N ALA A 33 10.19 6.30 -5.41
CA ALA A 33 11.21 5.44 -4.83
C ALA A 33 11.56 5.98 -3.44
N LEU A 34 11.90 5.09 -2.51
CA LEU A 34 12.31 5.37 -1.13
C LEU A 34 13.00 6.75 -0.94
N ASN A 35 12.42 7.62 -0.11
CA ASN A 35 12.95 8.96 0.12
C ASN A 35 13.96 9.00 1.28
N VAL A 36 13.72 8.27 2.39
CA VAL A 36 14.64 8.19 3.55
C VAL A 36 14.43 6.87 4.33
N LEU A 37 15.51 6.28 4.89
CA LEU A 37 15.48 5.19 5.89
C LEU A 37 15.85 5.77 7.26
N PHE A 38 15.07 5.53 8.33
CA PHE A 38 15.35 6.12 9.66
C PHE A 38 15.89 5.14 10.72
N SER A 39 15.92 3.84 10.45
CA SER A 39 16.46 2.84 11.38
C SER A 39 17.85 2.35 10.92
N ASP A 40 18.85 2.39 11.81
CA ASP A 40 20.18 1.79 11.61
C ASP A 40 20.44 0.74 12.71
N PRO A 41 20.74 -0.52 12.35
CA PRO A 41 20.72 -1.08 10.99
C PRO A 41 19.30 -1.53 10.64
N GLY A 42 18.60 -0.75 9.83
CA GLY A 42 17.24 -1.05 9.38
C GLY A 42 17.23 -2.23 8.40
N VAL A 43 16.28 -3.15 8.59
CA VAL A 43 16.15 -4.38 7.77
C VAL A 43 15.59 -4.15 6.37
N VAL A 44 15.25 -2.90 6.00
CA VAL A 44 14.61 -2.57 4.72
C VAL A 44 15.66 -2.50 3.60
N ASP A 45 15.59 -3.44 2.67
CA ASP A 45 16.46 -3.47 1.48
C ASP A 45 15.99 -2.46 0.41
N SER A 46 14.67 -2.38 0.19
CA SER A 46 14.07 -1.49 -0.81
C SER A 46 12.59 -1.29 -0.53
N ALA A 47 12.07 -0.10 -0.84
CA ALA A 47 10.65 0.19 -0.80
C ALA A 47 10.23 1.11 -1.97
N SER A 48 8.98 0.98 -2.41
CA SER A 48 8.36 1.86 -3.40
C SER A 48 6.91 2.15 -3.04
N LEU A 49 6.46 3.35 -3.34
CA LEU A 49 5.09 3.79 -3.16
C LEU A 49 4.52 4.29 -4.50
N VAL A 50 3.31 3.89 -4.82
CA VAL A 50 2.54 4.42 -5.96
C VAL A 50 1.32 5.12 -5.40
N ARG A 51 1.11 6.36 -5.83
CA ARG A 51 0.00 7.21 -5.42
C ARG A 51 -0.96 7.41 -6.58
N ASN A 52 -2.25 7.40 -6.30
CA ASN A 52 -3.28 7.87 -7.23
C ASN A 52 -4.46 8.45 -6.45
N ALA A 53 -5.43 9.04 -7.16
CA ALA A 53 -6.57 9.69 -6.50
C ALA A 53 -7.47 8.73 -5.68
N ASN A 54 -7.36 7.41 -5.87
CA ASN A 54 -8.14 6.40 -5.14
C ASN A 54 -7.38 5.79 -3.96
N GLY A 55 -6.07 6.02 -3.83
CA GLY A 55 -5.29 5.46 -2.71
C GLY A 55 -3.80 5.29 -2.98
N LEU A 56 -3.20 4.43 -2.16
CA LEU A 56 -1.78 4.15 -2.09
C LEU A 56 -1.50 2.67 -2.37
N SER A 57 -0.43 2.35 -3.08
CA SER A 57 0.06 0.98 -3.24
C SER A 57 1.54 0.91 -2.91
N MET A 58 1.97 -0.08 -2.14
CA MET A 58 3.37 -0.23 -1.77
C MET A 58 3.96 -1.57 -2.19
N ASN A 59 5.28 -1.58 -2.29
CA ASN A 59 6.10 -2.76 -2.22
C ASN A 59 7.24 -2.50 -1.25
N ILE A 60 7.58 -3.49 -0.42
CA ILE A 60 8.73 -3.43 0.47
C ILE A 60 9.44 -4.78 0.49
N LYS A 61 10.77 -4.71 0.54
CA LYS A 61 11.65 -5.87 0.69
C LYS A 61 12.53 -5.63 1.90
N ALA A 62 12.64 -6.66 2.73
CA ALA A 62 13.45 -6.65 3.92
C ALA A 62 14.32 -7.91 4.02
N SER A 63 15.50 -7.76 4.60
CA SER A 63 16.42 -8.85 4.90
C SER A 63 17.11 -8.69 6.25
N GLY A 64 17.65 -9.78 6.79
CA GLY A 64 18.24 -9.79 8.13
C GLY A 64 17.22 -10.01 9.25
N LEU A 65 15.97 -10.37 8.91
CA LEU A 65 14.92 -10.71 9.87
C LEU A 65 15.21 -12.06 10.55
N THR A 66 14.70 -12.23 11.77
CA THR A 66 14.92 -13.46 12.55
C THR A 66 14.03 -14.59 12.03
N PRO A 67 14.58 -15.73 11.56
CA PRO A 67 13.76 -16.86 11.14
C PRO A 67 12.87 -17.41 12.26
N GLY A 68 11.62 -17.71 11.93
CA GLY A 68 10.60 -18.21 12.86
C GLY A 68 9.83 -17.12 13.60
N ASN A 69 10.23 -15.84 13.48
CA ASN A 69 9.47 -14.73 14.04
C ASN A 69 8.26 -14.36 13.16
N ALA A 70 7.25 -13.78 13.81
CA ALA A 70 6.19 -13.04 13.14
C ALA A 70 6.70 -11.63 12.79
N VAL A 71 6.44 -11.20 11.56
CA VAL A 71 6.78 -9.87 11.06
C VAL A 71 5.57 -9.22 10.41
N THR A 72 5.40 -7.91 10.60
CA THR A 72 4.36 -7.11 9.94
C THR A 72 4.94 -5.90 9.24
N VAL A 73 4.15 -5.35 8.32
CA VAL A 73 4.34 -4.01 7.76
C VAL A 73 3.12 -3.17 8.11
N TRP A 74 3.35 -1.95 8.54
CA TRP A 74 2.31 -0.98 8.89
C TRP A 74 2.39 0.25 8.00
N TRP A 75 1.24 0.78 7.62
CA TRP A 75 1.09 2.13 7.09
C TRP A 75 0.99 3.10 8.25
N ILE A 76 1.82 4.14 8.23
CA ILE A 76 1.68 5.32 9.06
C ILE A 76 1.46 6.50 8.12
N ILE A 77 0.37 7.23 8.32
CA ILE A 77 -0.15 8.20 7.35
C ILE A 77 -0.29 9.54 8.04
N ASP A 78 0.21 10.56 7.36
CA ASP A 78 0.00 11.97 7.67
C ASP A 78 -0.59 12.62 6.42
N ASN A 79 -1.89 12.88 6.43
CA ASN A 79 -2.62 13.43 5.30
C ASN A 79 -2.33 14.92 5.09
N ASN A 80 -1.74 15.60 6.07
CA ASN A 80 -1.43 17.02 6.02
C ASN A 80 -0.15 17.34 6.81
N PRO A 81 1.04 17.12 6.21
CA PRO A 81 2.32 17.29 6.88
C PRO A 81 2.69 18.73 7.27
N ASN A 82 1.81 19.69 6.96
CA ASN A 82 1.97 21.09 7.34
C ASN A 82 1.21 21.45 8.61
N ASP A 83 0.39 20.54 9.17
CA ASP A 83 -0.18 20.74 10.49
C ASP A 83 0.71 20.13 11.59
N ALA A 84 0.19 20.12 12.83
CA ALA A 84 0.94 19.66 14.00
C ALA A 84 0.64 18.20 14.37
N ILE A 85 -0.10 17.46 13.54
CA ILE A 85 -0.55 16.09 13.78
C ILE A 85 0.27 15.17 12.88
N PHE A 86 1.12 14.34 13.48
CA PHE A 86 2.11 13.57 12.72
C PHE A 86 1.62 12.18 12.27
N PHE A 87 0.43 11.75 12.71
CA PHE A 87 -0.05 10.37 12.56
C PHE A 87 -1.58 10.29 12.47
N ASP A 88 -2.16 10.65 11.33
CA ASP A 88 -3.62 10.63 11.13
C ASP A 88 -4.20 9.21 11.10
N GLY A 89 -3.41 8.26 10.58
CA GLY A 89 -3.83 6.88 10.37
C GLY A 89 -2.70 5.88 10.53
N ILE A 90 -3.01 4.77 11.20
CA ILE A 90 -2.12 3.61 11.36
C ILE A 90 -2.88 2.37 10.88
N CYS A 91 -2.40 1.68 9.85
CA CYS A 91 -3.11 0.55 9.25
C CYS A 91 -2.20 -0.66 9.07
N ASN A 92 -2.71 -1.86 9.32
CA ASN A 92 -1.97 -3.06 8.94
C ASN A 92 -1.84 -3.13 7.41
N ALA A 93 -0.64 -3.41 6.91
CA ALA A 93 -0.38 -3.56 5.48
C ALA A 93 -0.21 -5.03 5.09
N ALA A 94 0.61 -5.76 5.86
CA ALA A 94 0.89 -7.16 5.60
C ALA A 94 1.50 -7.85 6.83
N GLY A 95 1.38 -9.17 6.91
CA GLY A 95 2.01 -10.00 7.93
C GLY A 95 2.56 -11.32 7.39
N HIS A 96 3.64 -11.83 7.99
CA HIS A 96 4.26 -13.09 7.59
C HIS A 96 5.02 -13.76 8.74
N ILE A 97 5.25 -15.08 8.62
CA ILE A 97 6.19 -15.82 9.46
C ILE A 97 7.50 -15.95 8.70
N VAL A 98 8.57 -15.38 9.22
CA VAL A 98 9.87 -15.30 8.54
C VAL A 98 10.45 -16.70 8.35
N GLY A 99 10.72 -17.08 7.10
CA GLY A 99 11.40 -18.34 6.79
C GLY A 99 12.91 -18.29 7.01
N ASN A 100 13.59 -19.44 6.84
CA ASN A 100 15.04 -19.60 7.09
C ASN A 100 15.96 -18.65 6.32
N SER A 101 15.47 -17.99 5.27
CA SER A 101 16.25 -17.00 4.53
C SER A 101 16.41 -15.66 5.25
N GLY A 102 15.59 -15.39 6.28
CA GLY A 102 15.55 -14.08 6.95
C GLY A 102 15.06 -12.95 6.04
N LYS A 103 14.37 -13.28 4.94
CA LYS A 103 13.87 -12.32 3.96
C LYS A 103 12.35 -12.24 3.99
N TYR A 104 11.85 -11.05 3.70
CA TYR A 104 10.43 -10.78 3.58
C TYR A 104 10.18 -9.82 2.41
N ASN A 105 9.15 -10.11 1.61
CA ASN A 105 8.67 -9.21 0.57
C ASN A 105 7.17 -9.05 0.76
N ALA A 106 6.70 -7.81 0.79
CA ALA A 106 5.30 -7.49 0.94
C ALA A 106 4.86 -6.46 -0.10
N GLY A 107 3.57 -6.53 -0.43
CA GLY A 107 2.87 -5.49 -1.15
C GLY A 107 1.48 -5.34 -0.56
N SER A 108 1.00 -4.10 -0.52
CA SER A 108 -0.32 -3.78 0.00
C SER A 108 -0.92 -2.63 -0.80
N HIS A 109 -2.24 -2.54 -0.75
CA HIS A 109 -3.00 -1.39 -1.21
C HIS A 109 -3.81 -0.84 -0.04
N LEU A 110 -3.83 0.48 0.10
CA LEU A 110 -4.72 1.20 1.00
C LEU A 110 -5.57 2.14 0.16
N GLY A 111 -6.86 1.85 0.07
CA GLY A 111 -7.82 2.62 -0.70
C GLY A 111 -8.63 3.58 0.19
N LEU A 112 -9.16 4.64 -0.42
CA LEU A 112 -10.10 5.54 0.23
C LEU A 112 -11.47 4.87 0.42
N ASN A 113 -12.03 4.88 1.63
CA ASN A 113 -13.35 4.31 1.94
C ASN A 113 -13.48 2.82 1.60
N GLU A 114 -12.38 2.08 1.65
CA GLU A 114 -12.35 0.64 1.39
C GLU A 114 -12.37 -0.13 2.72
N PRO A 115 -12.84 -1.39 2.73
CA PRO A 115 -12.83 -2.22 3.94
C PRO A 115 -11.44 -2.39 4.58
N SER A 116 -10.36 -2.11 3.85
CA SER A 116 -9.00 -2.05 4.41
C SER A 116 -8.86 -1.03 5.53
N GLU A 117 -9.71 0.00 5.57
CA GLU A 117 -9.73 1.00 6.64
C GLU A 117 -10.30 0.47 7.97
N ASP A 118 -11.05 -0.63 7.96
CA ASP A 118 -11.56 -1.27 9.18
C ASP A 118 -10.44 -1.85 10.06
N PHE A 119 -9.25 -2.07 9.48
CA PHE A 119 -8.03 -2.49 10.18
C PHE A 119 -7.09 -1.34 10.52
N CYS A 120 -7.61 -0.11 10.45
CA CYS A 120 -6.88 1.08 10.79
C CYS A 120 -7.30 1.67 12.14
N MET A 121 -6.34 2.29 12.81
CA MET A 121 -6.58 3.23 13.90
C MET A 121 -6.43 4.64 13.33
N SER A 122 -7.49 5.45 13.39
CA SER A 122 -7.38 6.90 13.17
C SER A 122 -7.18 7.61 14.52
N THR A 123 -6.23 8.53 14.58
CA THR A 123 -5.92 9.27 15.82
C THR A 123 -6.70 10.57 15.94
N ILE A 124 -7.31 11.05 14.85
CA ILE A 124 -8.03 12.33 14.80
C ILE A 124 -9.53 12.14 15.00
N VAL A 125 -10.10 11.08 14.43
CA VAL A 125 -11.54 10.77 14.52
C VAL A 125 -11.70 9.28 14.76
N GLU A 126 -12.24 8.90 15.91
CA GLU A 126 -12.58 7.51 16.21
C GLU A 126 -13.55 6.97 15.13
N GLY A 127 -13.10 5.97 14.36
CA GLY A 127 -13.85 5.41 13.24
C GLY A 127 -13.88 6.26 11.96
N GLY A 128 -13.07 7.31 11.85
CA GLY A 128 -12.85 8.05 10.60
C GLY A 128 -11.85 7.35 9.66
N PRO A 129 -11.82 7.74 8.36
CA PRO A 129 -10.88 7.16 7.40
C PRO A 129 -9.44 7.48 7.77
N ALA A 130 -8.55 6.50 7.64
CA ALA A 130 -7.13 6.68 7.93
C ALA A 130 -6.42 7.45 6.80
N LEU A 131 -6.90 7.29 5.57
CA LEU A 131 -6.38 7.97 4.39
C LEU A 131 -7.46 8.89 3.82
N THR A 132 -7.11 10.15 3.60
CA THR A 132 -8.01 11.14 2.99
C THR A 132 -7.37 11.93 1.86
N ASN A 133 -6.04 11.97 1.80
CA ASN A 133 -5.28 12.75 0.81
C ASN A 133 -4.11 11.93 0.20
N PRO A 134 -4.38 10.92 -0.65
CA PRO A 134 -3.34 10.00 -1.13
C PRO A 134 -2.24 10.69 -1.96
N LEU A 135 -2.59 11.77 -2.68
CA LEU A 135 -1.66 12.52 -3.52
C LEU A 135 -0.80 13.52 -2.72
N GLY A 136 -1.20 13.89 -1.50
CA GLY A 136 -0.49 14.87 -0.67
C GLY A 136 -0.07 14.37 0.71
N ALA A 137 -0.27 13.08 1.01
CA ALA A 137 0.08 12.50 2.30
C ALA A 137 1.57 12.15 2.40
N THR A 138 2.17 12.42 3.55
CA THR A 138 3.41 11.76 3.96
C THR A 138 3.07 10.34 4.44
N VAL A 139 3.89 9.36 4.05
CA VAL A 139 3.65 7.94 4.33
C VAL A 139 4.94 7.32 4.88
N ILE A 140 4.83 6.62 6.00
CA ILE A 140 5.90 5.77 6.52
C ILE A 140 5.43 4.32 6.46
N LEU A 141 6.25 3.45 5.89
CA LEU A 141 6.09 2.00 6.02
C LEU A 141 6.99 1.53 7.16
N VAL A 142 6.42 0.92 8.20
CA VAL A 142 7.20 0.39 9.33
C VAL A 142 7.21 -1.14 9.27
N VAL A 143 8.40 -1.74 9.26
CA VAL A 143 8.62 -3.18 9.42
C VAL A 143 8.84 -3.47 10.89
N GLN A 144 8.02 -4.37 11.43
CA GLN A 144 7.99 -4.66 12.85
C GLN A 144 8.09 -6.17 13.10
N GLU A 145 8.99 -6.60 13.99
CA GLU A 145 9.09 -7.99 14.44
C GLU A 145 8.36 -8.17 15.78
N HIS A 146 7.62 -9.27 15.92
CA HIS A 146 6.80 -9.60 17.09
C HIS A 146 7.35 -10.76 17.93
N GLY A 147 8.63 -11.10 17.72
CA GLY A 147 9.25 -12.30 18.29
C GLY A 147 8.72 -13.59 17.65
N PRO A 148 8.92 -14.76 18.30
CA PRO A 148 8.51 -16.06 17.78
C PRO A 148 7.02 -16.07 17.41
N HIS A 149 6.68 -16.66 16.26
CA HIS A 149 5.29 -16.76 15.85
C HIS A 149 4.47 -17.59 16.86
N LEU A 150 3.32 -17.06 17.23
CA LEU A 150 2.32 -17.79 18.00
C LEU A 150 1.46 -18.65 17.06
N THR A 151 0.41 -19.25 17.60
CA THR A 151 -0.48 -20.13 16.84
C THR A 151 -1.94 -19.76 17.06
N GLY A 152 -2.83 -20.16 16.15
CA GLY A 152 -4.27 -19.94 16.31
C GLY A 152 -4.65 -18.46 16.37
N GLN A 153 -5.50 -18.10 17.33
CA GLN A 153 -5.96 -16.72 17.53
C GLN A 153 -4.84 -15.79 17.98
N ASP A 154 -3.87 -16.29 18.72
CA ASP A 154 -2.76 -15.46 19.21
C ASP A 154 -1.86 -14.99 18.06
N LEU A 155 -1.71 -15.79 17.00
CA LEU A 155 -1.02 -15.36 15.78
C LEU A 155 -1.80 -14.25 15.03
N ILE A 156 -3.12 -14.35 15.00
CA ILE A 156 -3.97 -13.33 14.39
C ILE A 156 -3.85 -12.02 15.19
N SER A 157 -3.82 -12.11 16.52
CA SER A 157 -3.59 -10.96 17.39
C SER A 157 -2.20 -10.34 17.21
N GLN A 158 -1.14 -11.15 17.02
CA GLN A 158 0.20 -10.66 16.68
C GLN A 158 0.20 -9.82 15.40
N PHE A 159 -0.55 -10.22 14.37
CA PHE A 159 -0.56 -9.49 13.10
C PHE A 159 -1.44 -8.23 13.11
N ASN A 160 -2.45 -8.17 13.97
CA ASN A 160 -3.46 -7.10 13.92
C ASN A 160 -3.26 -6.01 14.99
N TYR A 161 -2.22 -6.09 15.82
CA TYR A 161 -1.97 -5.12 16.87
C TYR A 161 -0.57 -4.48 16.71
N PRO A 162 -0.46 -3.21 16.28
CA PRO A 162 0.82 -2.55 15.97
C PRO A 162 1.70 -2.24 17.20
N GLY A 163 1.20 -2.57 18.39
CA GLY A 163 1.67 -1.97 19.63
C GLY A 163 0.97 -0.64 19.89
N ASP A 164 0.86 -0.25 21.15
CA ASP A 164 0.41 1.11 21.50
C ASP A 164 1.59 2.12 21.41
N PRO A 165 1.32 3.43 21.41
CA PRO A 165 2.38 4.46 21.44
C PRO A 165 3.30 4.43 22.67
N LEU A 166 3.02 3.58 23.66
CA LEU A 166 3.85 3.34 24.84
C LEU A 166 4.74 2.10 24.68
N GLY A 167 4.72 1.45 23.51
CA GLY A 167 5.54 0.27 23.19
C GLY A 167 4.93 -1.06 23.63
N ASN A 168 3.65 -1.09 24.03
CA ASN A 168 2.99 -2.33 24.42
C ASN A 168 2.45 -3.03 23.17
N CYS A 169 3.15 -4.05 22.68
CA CYS A 169 2.65 -4.96 21.64
C CYS A 169 2.19 -6.29 22.25
N ASN A 170 1.49 -7.11 21.46
CA ASN A 170 1.07 -8.44 21.91
C ASN A 170 1.87 -9.53 21.16
N PRO A 171 2.81 -10.26 21.79
CA PRO A 171 3.26 -10.16 23.20
C PRO A 171 4.38 -9.14 23.45
N ASP A 172 5.18 -8.82 22.43
CA ASP A 172 6.26 -7.81 22.40
C ASP A 172 6.55 -7.50 20.93
N CYS A 173 6.93 -6.27 20.58
CA CYS A 173 7.37 -5.97 19.23
C CYS A 173 8.43 -4.88 19.17
N ILE A 174 9.19 -4.87 18.08
CA ILE A 174 10.23 -3.89 17.82
C ILE A 174 10.19 -3.46 16.35
N ASP A 175 10.24 -2.16 16.13
CA ASP A 175 10.42 -1.58 14.81
C ASP A 175 11.87 -1.85 14.37
N VAL A 176 12.02 -2.62 13.31
CA VAL A 176 13.32 -3.10 12.81
C VAL A 176 13.71 -2.43 11.51
N GLY A 177 12.82 -1.64 10.92
CA GLY A 177 12.99 -1.09 9.59
C GLY A 177 11.87 -0.11 9.26
N ASP A 178 12.19 0.95 8.53
CA ASP A 178 11.17 1.89 8.05
C ASP A 178 11.55 2.47 6.69
N ALA A 179 10.54 2.90 5.93
CA ALA A 179 10.68 3.61 4.68
C ALA A 179 9.75 4.83 4.67
N LEU A 180 10.32 6.04 4.59
CA LEU A 180 9.57 7.28 4.49
C LEU A 180 9.39 7.71 3.04
N PHE A 181 8.18 8.16 2.73
CA PHE A 181 7.79 8.83 1.51
C PHE A 181 7.14 10.15 1.88
N LEU A 182 7.90 11.24 1.77
CA LEU A 182 7.39 12.59 1.94
C LEU A 182 6.26 12.90 0.96
N ALA A 183 5.35 13.78 1.36
CA ALA A 183 4.41 14.39 0.44
C ALA A 183 5.15 15.08 -0.73
N PRO A 184 4.64 15.01 -1.97
CA PRO A 184 5.20 15.71 -3.13
C PRO A 184 5.25 17.24 -3.00
#